data_AF-A4CXV2-F1
#
_entry.id   AF-A4CXV2-F1
#
_cell.length_a   1.000
_cell.length_b   1.000
_cell.length_c   1.000
_cell.angle_alpha   90.00
_cell.angle_beta   90.00
_cell.angle_gamma   90.00
#
_symmetry.space_group_name_H-M   'P 1'
#
loop_
_entity.id
_entity.type
_entity.pdbx_description
1 polymer ?
#
loop_
_entity_poly.entity_id
_entity_poly.type
_entity_poly.pdbx_seq_one_letter_code
_entity_poly.pdbx_strand_id
1 'polypeptide(L)'
;MINRLQALAHRPLPFASIKKPSAMQTFDDSHNVLHELLDGVLNGQLKNQQQSGIQHRSFGKEAQSRSIKCPLKSHASFVQWEWEYRSEGETEFGEIRAEGTFTTNDDLDGDGWFEIVSISGQYNHDTITGLFPAGESIPGNSPFEGDNLIRVSDGNNPQPEAQLSGHGFQFALDDGSFVNVFFASFLETPGYLEFHSRDPFPEGAVLPNTEIDVWFEAKPDFA
;
A
#
# COMPACT_ATOMS: atom_id res chain seq x y z
N MET A 1 31.69 -51.45 -36.43
CA MET A 1 30.23 -51.22 -36.55
C MET A 1 29.59 -51.20 -35.16
N ILE A 2 29.14 -50.01 -34.77
CA ILE A 2 28.03 -49.66 -33.86
C ILE A 2 28.17 -49.93 -32.33
N ASN A 3 28.42 -48.80 -31.64
CA ASN A 3 28.24 -48.55 -30.21
C ASN A 3 26.81 -48.84 -29.71
N ARG A 4 26.67 -49.41 -28.51
CA ARG A 4 25.41 -49.37 -27.74
C ARG A 4 25.49 -48.26 -26.69
N LEU A 5 24.93 -47.10 -27.01
CA LEU A 5 24.52 -46.09 -26.04
C LEU A 5 23.25 -46.59 -25.34
N GLN A 6 23.29 -46.71 -24.01
CA GLN A 6 22.09 -46.86 -23.20
C GLN A 6 21.42 -45.50 -23.10
N ALA A 7 20.22 -45.36 -23.68
CA ALA A 7 19.36 -44.21 -23.47
C ALA A 7 18.72 -44.32 -22.08
N LEU A 8 19.09 -43.41 -21.17
CA LEU A 8 18.34 -43.12 -19.97
C LEU A 8 17.00 -42.50 -20.38
N ALA A 9 15.91 -43.20 -20.07
CA ALA A 9 14.57 -42.69 -20.23
C ALA A 9 14.36 -41.53 -19.24
N HIS A 10 14.45 -40.29 -19.72
CA HIS A 10 13.98 -39.14 -18.97
C HIS A 10 12.47 -39.21 -18.84
N ARG A 11 12.03 -39.45 -17.61
CA ARG A 11 10.64 -39.32 -17.19
C ARG A 11 10.26 -37.84 -17.34
N PRO A 12 9.22 -37.47 -18.11
CA PRO A 12 8.78 -36.09 -18.15
C PRO A 12 8.29 -35.70 -16.75
N LEU A 13 8.81 -34.61 -16.22
CA LEU A 13 8.29 -33.99 -15.01
C LEU A 13 6.81 -33.63 -15.27
N PRO A 14 5.91 -33.84 -14.30
CA PRO A 14 4.55 -33.37 -14.44
C PRO A 14 4.60 -31.84 -14.60
N PHE A 15 3.95 -31.33 -15.65
CA PHE A 15 3.65 -29.91 -15.76
C PHE A 15 3.02 -29.47 -14.44
N ALA A 16 3.72 -28.61 -13.70
CA ALA A 16 3.09 -27.87 -12.62
C ALA A 16 1.87 -27.18 -13.23
N SER A 17 0.71 -27.38 -12.60
CA SER A 17 -0.48 -26.60 -12.92
C SER A 17 -0.07 -25.13 -12.89
N ILE A 18 -0.14 -24.49 -14.05
CA ILE A 18 -0.11 -23.03 -14.13
C ILE A 18 -1.26 -22.57 -13.22
N LYS A 19 -0.92 -22.11 -12.00
CA LYS A 19 -1.84 -21.34 -11.16
C LYS A 19 -2.35 -20.26 -12.10
N LYS A 20 -3.67 -20.21 -12.32
CA LYS A 20 -4.26 -19.11 -13.10
C LYS A 20 -3.69 -17.81 -12.51
N PRO A 21 -3.19 -16.87 -13.32
CA PRO A 21 -2.78 -15.57 -12.81
C PRO A 21 -3.99 -15.01 -12.04
N SER A 22 -3.78 -14.75 -10.75
CA SER A 22 -4.82 -14.24 -9.88
C SER A 22 -4.92 -12.75 -10.15
N ALA A 23 -5.33 -12.39 -11.38
CA ALA A 23 -5.76 -11.05 -11.70
C ALA A 23 -6.88 -10.72 -10.71
N MET A 24 -6.49 -9.98 -9.70
CA MET A 24 -7.20 -9.65 -8.48
C MET A 24 -8.66 -9.36 -8.82
N GLN A 25 -9.50 -10.28 -8.34
CA GLN A 25 -10.92 -10.31 -8.70
C GLN A 25 -11.53 -8.97 -8.30
N THR A 26 -12.22 -8.36 -9.26
CA THR A 26 -12.98 -7.13 -9.11
C THR A 26 -13.75 -7.13 -7.78
N PHE A 27 -13.36 -6.27 -6.84
CA PHE A 27 -14.16 -6.03 -5.65
C PHE A 27 -15.38 -5.20 -6.07
N ASP A 28 -16.54 -5.84 -6.01
CA ASP A 28 -17.85 -5.20 -5.97
C ASP A 28 -18.06 -4.75 -4.51
N ASP A 29 -17.95 -3.43 -4.29
CA ASP A 29 -18.14 -2.80 -2.98
C ASP A 29 -19.55 -3.10 -2.44
N SER A 30 -19.62 -4.07 -1.54
CA SER A 30 -20.83 -4.38 -0.78
C SER A 30 -20.60 -4.14 0.71
N HIS A 31 -20.22 -2.92 1.07
CA HIS A 31 -20.46 -2.39 2.41
C HIS A 31 -21.91 -1.93 2.53
N ASN A 32 -22.80 -2.91 2.77
CA ASN A 32 -24.21 -2.67 3.05
C ASN A 32 -24.52 -3.04 4.50
N VAL A 33 -24.14 -2.19 5.46
CA VAL A 33 -24.61 -2.27 6.86
C VAL A 33 -24.69 -0.86 7.47
N LEU A 34 -25.93 -0.42 7.75
CA LEU A 34 -26.38 0.68 8.64
C LEU A 34 -26.44 2.13 8.10
N HIS A 35 -27.38 2.39 7.18
CA HIS A 35 -28.10 3.66 7.16
C HIS A 35 -29.55 3.44 7.59
N GLU A 36 -29.83 3.56 8.89
CA GLU A 36 -31.14 4.02 9.39
C GLU A 36 -31.04 4.37 10.88
N LEU A 37 -31.77 5.42 11.27
CA LEU A 37 -31.87 6.03 12.60
C LEU A 37 -30.80 7.08 12.94
N LEU A 38 -30.96 8.29 12.38
CA LEU A 38 -31.11 9.53 13.16
C LEU A 38 -31.50 10.73 12.26
N ASP A 39 -32.56 10.58 11.46
CA ASP A 39 -33.28 11.72 10.90
C ASP A 39 -34.40 12.12 11.85
N GLY A 40 -34.11 13.09 12.71
CA GLY A 40 -35.13 13.68 13.55
C GLY A 40 -34.53 14.41 14.73
N VAL A 41 -34.08 15.65 14.50
CA VAL A 41 -34.22 16.82 15.39
C VAL A 41 -33.34 17.95 14.86
N LEU A 42 -33.95 19.13 14.68
CA LEU A 42 -33.37 20.42 14.26
C LEU A 42 -33.37 20.75 12.76
N ASN A 43 -34.53 20.63 12.11
CA ASN A 43 -34.92 21.62 11.11
C ASN A 43 -36.21 22.31 11.56
N GLY A 44 -36.04 23.41 12.30
CA GLY A 44 -37.13 24.23 12.83
C GLY A 44 -36.74 25.69 12.80
N GLN A 45 -37.21 26.37 11.75
CA GLN A 45 -37.58 27.80 11.71
C GLN A 45 -36.57 28.85 12.21
N LEU A 46 -36.18 29.75 11.31
CA LEU A 46 -36.63 31.15 11.36
C LEU A 46 -36.27 31.88 10.07
N LYS A 47 -37.31 32.17 9.26
CA LYS A 47 -37.29 33.19 8.22
C LYS A 47 -37.93 34.47 8.76
N ASN A 48 -37.33 35.58 8.33
CA ASN A 48 -37.88 36.94 8.17
C ASN A 48 -38.07 37.81 9.42
N GLN A 49 -37.31 38.91 9.47
CA GLN A 49 -37.90 40.25 9.49
C GLN A 49 -36.95 41.28 8.85
N GLN A 50 -37.50 42.08 7.93
CA GLN A 50 -36.90 43.23 7.27
C GLN A 50 -37.18 44.52 8.05
N GLN A 51 -36.22 45.46 7.98
CA GLN A 51 -36.32 46.93 8.04
C GLN A 51 -36.79 47.64 9.33
N SER A 52 -35.90 48.43 9.94
CA SER A 52 -35.80 49.89 9.72
C SER A 52 -34.78 50.53 10.68
N GLY A 53 -34.23 51.70 10.31
CA GLY A 53 -33.72 52.66 11.28
C GLY A 53 -32.19 52.80 11.38
N ILE A 54 -31.63 53.68 10.55
CA ILE A 54 -30.32 54.31 10.78
C ILE A 54 -30.41 55.13 12.07
N GLN A 55 -29.61 54.81 13.08
CA GLN A 55 -29.20 55.78 14.10
C GLN A 55 -27.72 55.58 14.49
N HIS A 56 -26.96 56.64 14.29
CA HIS A 56 -25.61 56.83 14.81
C HIS A 56 -25.60 56.69 16.34
N ARG A 57 -24.81 55.74 16.86
CA ARG A 57 -24.24 55.84 18.21
C ARG A 57 -22.81 55.32 18.20
N SER A 58 -21.88 56.26 18.41
CA SER A 58 -20.50 55.97 18.77
C SER A 58 -20.46 55.23 20.11
N PHE A 59 -19.90 54.04 20.12
CA PHE A 59 -19.35 53.42 21.33
C PHE A 59 -18.01 52.81 20.96
N GLY A 60 -16.95 53.41 21.49
CA GLY A 60 -15.61 52.84 21.43
C GLY A 60 -15.60 51.53 22.21
N LYS A 61 -15.07 50.48 21.57
CA LYS A 61 -14.59 49.28 22.24
C LYS A 61 -13.33 48.83 21.52
N GLU A 62 -12.27 48.71 22.31
CA GLU A 62 -10.98 48.17 21.95
C GLU A 62 -11.15 46.88 21.15
N ALA A 63 -10.73 46.90 19.88
CA ALA A 63 -10.45 45.68 19.15
C ALA A 63 -9.13 45.13 19.70
N GLN A 64 -9.21 44.32 20.77
CA GLN A 64 -8.14 43.38 21.09
C GLN A 64 -7.97 42.47 19.87
N SER A 65 -6.93 42.74 19.09
CA SER A 65 -6.46 41.87 18.03
C SER A 65 -6.03 40.55 18.67
N ARG A 66 -6.97 39.62 18.79
CA ARG A 66 -6.67 38.23 19.11
C ARG A 66 -5.97 37.68 17.87
N SER A 67 -4.65 37.69 17.92
CA SER A 67 -3.80 36.89 17.07
C SER A 67 -4.32 35.45 17.16
N ILE A 68 -5.09 35.03 16.16
CA ILE A 68 -5.39 33.62 15.95
C ILE A 68 -4.03 33.01 15.64
N LYS A 69 -3.39 32.42 16.64
CA LYS A 69 -2.29 31.50 16.40
C LYS A 69 -2.88 30.38 15.55
N CYS A 70 -2.64 30.43 14.24
CA CYS A 70 -2.66 29.22 13.44
C CYS A 70 -1.80 28.20 14.20
N PRO A 71 -2.31 26.98 14.46
CA PRO A 71 -1.45 25.95 15.01
C PRO A 71 -0.28 25.81 14.04
N LEU A 72 0.93 26.05 14.55
CA LEU A 72 2.15 25.71 13.82
C LEU A 72 2.01 24.23 13.46
N LYS A 73 2.13 23.89 12.18
CA LYS A 73 2.29 22.50 11.75
C LYS A 73 3.41 21.93 12.63
N SER A 74 3.10 20.89 13.39
CA SER A 74 4.11 20.11 14.11
C SER A 74 5.27 19.85 13.15
N HIS A 75 6.50 19.93 13.62
CA HIS A 75 7.59 19.35 12.84
C HIS A 75 7.19 17.90 12.56
N ALA A 76 7.04 17.54 11.28
CA ALA A 76 6.84 16.15 10.91
C ALA A 76 8.07 15.41 11.42
N SER A 77 7.84 14.59 12.44
CA SER A 77 8.82 13.64 12.92
C SER A 77 8.79 12.49 11.92
N PHE A 78 9.93 11.87 11.69
CA PHE A 78 9.98 10.71 10.82
C PHE A 78 10.37 9.48 11.64
N VAL A 79 9.73 8.36 11.34
CA VAL A 79 10.09 7.05 11.89
C VAL A 79 10.85 6.28 10.83
N GLN A 80 12.02 5.77 11.18
CA GLN A 80 12.76 4.86 10.32
C GLN A 80 12.31 3.43 10.56
N TRP A 81 12.27 2.63 9.50
CA TRP A 81 11.97 1.21 9.58
C TRP A 81 13.03 0.44 8.81
N GLU A 82 13.45 -0.69 9.35
CA GLU A 82 14.16 -1.71 8.59
C GLU A 82 13.12 -2.69 8.03
N TRP A 83 13.22 -3.04 6.75
CA TRP A 83 12.31 -3.99 6.12
C TRP A 83 13.06 -5.00 5.27
N GLU A 84 12.50 -6.20 5.17
CA GLU A 84 12.93 -7.21 4.22
C GLU A 84 11.75 -8.04 3.72
N TYR A 85 11.87 -8.55 2.50
CA TYR A 85 11.03 -9.62 2.02
C TYR A 85 11.81 -10.61 1.16
N ARG A 86 11.30 -11.83 1.07
CA ARG A 86 11.91 -12.91 0.28
C ARG A 86 10.86 -13.89 -0.24
N SER A 87 11.16 -14.57 -1.34
CA SER A 87 10.33 -15.67 -1.82
C SER A 87 10.29 -16.82 -0.81
N GLU A 88 9.16 -17.53 -0.76
CA GLU A 88 9.04 -18.76 0.02
C GLU A 88 9.72 -19.94 -0.71
N GLY A 89 11.05 -19.89 -0.81
CA GLY A 89 11.89 -20.89 -1.49
C GLY A 89 12.28 -20.51 -2.93
N GLU A 90 12.80 -21.49 -3.67
CA GLU A 90 13.18 -21.31 -5.08
C GLU A 90 11.92 -21.15 -5.95
N THR A 91 11.84 -20.03 -6.66
CA THR A 91 10.81 -19.83 -7.69
C THR A 91 11.35 -20.24 -9.06
N GLU A 92 10.47 -20.34 -10.06
CA GLU A 92 10.91 -20.53 -11.46
C GLU A 92 11.76 -19.35 -11.99
N PHE A 93 11.77 -18.23 -11.27
CA PHE A 93 12.54 -17.02 -11.56
C PHE A 93 13.79 -16.89 -10.67
N GLY A 94 14.07 -17.87 -9.82
CA GLY A 94 15.15 -17.84 -8.83
C GLY A 94 14.68 -17.44 -7.44
N GLU A 95 15.62 -17.27 -6.52
CA GLU A 95 15.35 -16.67 -5.21
C GLU A 95 15.13 -15.17 -5.39
N ILE A 96 14.10 -14.65 -4.74
CA ILE A 96 13.84 -13.21 -4.69
C ILE A 96 14.08 -12.76 -3.26
N ARG A 97 14.84 -11.67 -3.12
CA ARG A 97 15.11 -11.01 -1.85
C ARG A 97 15.19 -9.52 -2.06
N ALA A 98 14.55 -8.76 -1.19
CA ALA A 98 14.77 -7.32 -1.11
C ALA A 98 14.81 -6.88 0.34
N GLU A 99 15.57 -5.83 0.59
CA GLU A 99 15.77 -5.29 1.92
C GLU A 99 16.12 -3.80 1.84
N GLY A 100 15.85 -3.08 2.91
CA GLY A 100 16.16 -1.67 2.98
C GLY A 100 15.52 -0.95 4.14
N THR A 101 15.38 0.36 3.97
CA THR A 101 14.74 1.23 4.95
C THR A 101 13.51 1.94 4.40
N PHE A 102 12.49 2.07 5.23
CA PHE A 102 11.43 3.04 5.03
C PHE A 102 11.66 4.25 5.91
N THR A 103 11.22 5.41 5.43
CA THR A 103 10.93 6.56 6.26
C THR A 103 9.44 6.80 6.19
N THR A 104 8.79 6.85 7.35
CA THR A 104 7.37 7.19 7.46
C THR A 104 7.18 8.49 8.21
N ASN A 105 6.02 9.14 8.05
CA ASN A 105 5.60 10.14 9.03
C ASN A 105 5.43 9.48 10.42
N ASP A 106 5.40 10.27 11.49
CA ASP A 106 5.22 9.78 12.87
C ASP A 106 3.77 9.81 13.36
N ASP A 107 2.86 10.39 12.57
CA ASP A 107 1.44 10.34 12.82
C ASP A 107 0.80 9.11 12.19
N LEU A 108 0.08 8.37 13.03
CA LEU A 108 -0.84 7.34 12.57
C LEU A 108 -2.07 8.00 11.94
N ASP A 109 -2.56 7.41 10.86
CA ASP A 109 -3.90 7.73 10.37
C ASP A 109 -4.99 7.21 11.33
N GLY A 110 -6.26 7.47 10.99
CA GLY A 110 -7.40 7.04 11.81
C GLY A 110 -7.52 5.52 11.99
N ASP A 111 -6.85 4.73 11.14
CA ASP A 111 -6.89 3.28 11.08
C ASP A 111 -5.59 2.62 11.58
N GLY A 112 -4.63 3.41 12.06
CA GLY A 112 -3.39 2.93 12.65
C GLY A 112 -2.28 2.64 11.63
N TRP A 113 -2.31 3.28 10.46
CA TRP A 113 -1.24 3.20 9.46
C TRP A 113 -0.30 4.40 9.54
N PHE A 114 0.97 4.14 9.26
CA PHE A 114 1.98 5.12 8.92
C PHE A 114 2.09 5.23 7.40
N GLU A 115 2.18 6.45 6.88
CA GLU A 115 2.47 6.70 5.47
C GLU A 115 3.98 6.56 5.22
N ILE A 116 4.37 5.66 4.31
CA ILE A 116 5.74 5.57 3.78
C ILE A 116 5.93 6.76 2.83
N VAL A 117 6.88 7.63 3.17
CA VAL A 117 7.19 8.83 2.37
C VAL A 117 8.48 8.67 1.57
N SER A 118 9.34 7.72 1.94
CA SER A 118 10.50 7.34 1.13
C SER A 118 10.97 5.92 1.43
N ILE A 119 11.63 5.32 0.44
CA ILE A 119 12.24 4.00 0.49
C ILE A 119 13.68 4.08 -0.01
N SER A 120 14.56 3.30 0.59
CA SER A 120 15.88 3.01 0.04
C SER A 120 16.19 1.53 0.26
N GLY A 121 17.02 0.92 -0.57
CA GLY A 121 17.33 -0.50 -0.47
C GLY A 121 17.77 -1.12 -1.77
N GLN A 122 17.72 -2.45 -1.80
CA GLN A 122 18.03 -3.26 -2.99
C GLN A 122 16.97 -4.34 -3.18
N TYR A 123 16.69 -4.63 -4.44
CA TYR A 123 15.97 -5.82 -4.88
C TYR A 123 16.97 -6.73 -5.58
N ASN A 124 17.29 -7.88 -4.99
CA ASN A 124 18.37 -8.76 -5.39
C ASN A 124 19.70 -8.02 -5.53
N HIS A 125 20.03 -7.56 -6.74
CA HIS A 125 21.25 -6.80 -7.06
C HIS A 125 20.97 -5.42 -7.66
N ASP A 126 19.69 -5.08 -7.84
CA ASP A 126 19.22 -3.86 -8.45
C ASP A 126 18.87 -2.83 -7.37
N THR A 127 19.28 -1.58 -7.59
CA THR A 127 19.07 -0.50 -6.63
C THR A 127 17.61 -0.03 -6.67
N ILE A 128 17.00 0.16 -5.51
CA ILE A 128 15.70 0.84 -5.42
C ILE A 128 15.91 2.33 -5.67
N THR A 129 15.33 2.86 -6.74
CA THR A 129 15.52 4.24 -7.18
C THR A 129 14.48 5.20 -6.62
N GLY A 130 13.34 4.69 -6.16
CA GLY A 130 12.35 5.50 -5.48
C GLY A 130 11.05 4.77 -5.16
N LEU A 131 10.29 5.36 -4.24
CA LEU A 131 8.93 4.98 -3.93
C LEU A 131 8.03 5.44 -5.09
N PHE A 132 7.14 4.56 -5.54
CA PHE A 132 6.14 4.93 -6.54
C PHE A 132 4.99 5.70 -5.87
N PRO A 133 4.37 6.69 -6.54
CA PRO A 133 3.30 7.48 -5.95
C PRO A 133 2.13 6.63 -5.45
N ALA A 134 1.58 7.00 -4.28
CA ALA A 134 0.34 6.41 -3.77
C ALA A 134 -0.84 6.85 -4.64
N GLY A 135 -1.83 5.97 -4.82
CA GLY A 135 -2.99 6.19 -5.68
C GLY A 135 -2.69 6.06 -7.18
N GLU A 136 -1.54 5.50 -7.54
CA GLU A 136 -1.20 5.17 -8.93
C GLU A 136 -0.78 3.69 -9.02
N SER A 137 -1.11 3.03 -10.12
CA SER A 137 -0.60 1.69 -10.44
C SER A 137 0.73 1.79 -11.17
N ILE A 138 1.69 0.94 -10.81
CA ILE A 138 2.87 0.70 -11.66
C ILE A 138 2.44 0.16 -13.04
N PRO A 139 3.26 0.36 -14.10
CA PRO A 139 2.97 -0.18 -15.43
C PRO A 139 2.63 -1.68 -15.39
N GLY A 140 1.64 -2.14 -16.16
CA GLY A 140 1.25 -3.55 -16.23
C GLY A 140 0.49 -4.10 -15.01
N ASN A 141 0.35 -3.34 -13.93
CA ASN A 141 -0.39 -3.74 -12.72
C ASN A 141 -1.75 -3.02 -12.58
N SER A 142 -2.26 -2.39 -13.64
CA SER A 142 -3.54 -1.69 -13.59
C SER A 142 -4.69 -2.69 -13.42
N PRO A 143 -5.73 -2.39 -12.60
CA PRO A 143 -6.03 -1.12 -11.91
C PRO A 143 -5.58 -1.07 -10.44
N PHE A 144 -4.52 -1.79 -10.07
CA PHE A 144 -4.15 -1.99 -8.68
C PHE A 144 -3.17 -0.91 -8.22
N GLU A 145 -3.71 0.12 -7.59
CA GLU A 145 -2.96 1.22 -7.00
C GLU A 145 -2.35 0.78 -5.65
N GLY A 146 -1.14 1.26 -5.36
CA GLY A 146 -0.53 1.16 -4.04
C GLY A 146 -0.91 2.36 -3.16
N ASP A 147 -0.94 2.15 -1.86
CA ASP A 147 -1.29 3.18 -0.87
C ASP A 147 -0.08 3.64 -0.03
N ASN A 148 1.03 2.91 -0.12
CA ASN A 148 2.25 3.17 0.65
C ASN A 148 2.00 3.21 2.17
N LEU A 149 1.10 2.36 2.67
CA LEU A 149 0.77 2.28 4.09
C LEU A 149 1.47 1.10 4.77
N ILE A 150 2.00 1.36 5.96
CA ILE A 150 2.62 0.34 6.81
C ILE A 150 2.17 0.49 8.26
N ARG A 151 2.09 -0.61 9.00
CA ARG A 151 1.79 -0.59 10.43
C ARG A 151 2.66 -1.56 11.20
N VAL A 152 2.73 -1.34 12.51
CA VAL A 152 3.43 -2.25 13.42
C VAL A 152 2.71 -3.60 13.41
N SER A 153 3.47 -4.68 13.30
CA SER A 153 2.95 -6.00 13.61
C SER A 153 2.66 -6.07 15.11
N ASP A 154 1.39 -5.94 15.50
CA ASP A 154 0.96 -6.16 16.88
C ASP A 154 -0.12 -7.24 16.98
N GLY A 155 -0.06 -8.03 18.04
CA GLY A 155 -1.00 -9.13 18.28
C GLY A 155 -2.40 -8.68 18.72
N ASN A 156 -2.71 -7.37 18.72
CA ASN A 156 -3.98 -6.82 19.18
C ASN A 156 -4.83 -6.21 18.04
N ASN A 157 -4.31 -6.20 16.82
CA ASN A 157 -5.00 -5.71 15.64
C ASN A 157 -6.06 -6.73 15.16
N PRO A 158 -7.26 -6.30 14.71
CA PRO A 158 -8.30 -7.21 14.20
C PRO A 158 -7.90 -8.00 12.95
N GLN A 159 -6.84 -7.58 12.25
CA GLN A 159 -6.08 -8.35 11.27
C GLN A 159 -4.62 -8.42 11.80
N PRO A 160 -4.31 -9.25 12.81
CA PRO A 160 -3.10 -9.13 13.62
C PRO A 160 -1.79 -9.44 12.90
N GLU A 161 -1.83 -9.87 11.63
CA GLU A 161 -0.68 -10.49 10.95
C GLU A 161 -0.16 -9.70 9.74
N ALA A 162 -0.90 -8.70 9.25
CA ALA A 162 -0.52 -7.94 8.06
C ALA A 162 0.09 -6.58 8.44
N GLN A 163 1.34 -6.34 8.07
CA GLN A 163 2.01 -5.04 8.20
C GLN A 163 1.74 -4.11 7.01
N LEU A 164 1.29 -4.67 5.89
CA LEU A 164 0.90 -3.95 4.67
C LEU A 164 -0.61 -4.08 4.45
N SER A 165 -1.18 -3.12 3.73
CA SER A 165 -2.56 -3.21 3.26
C SER A 165 -2.67 -4.15 2.04
N GLY A 166 -3.89 -4.32 1.52
CA GLY A 166 -4.11 -5.00 0.24
C GLY A 166 -3.61 -4.23 -0.99
N HIS A 167 -3.32 -2.93 -0.84
CA HIS A 167 -2.76 -2.08 -1.88
C HIS A 167 -1.23 -2.06 -1.82
N GLY A 168 -0.68 -2.13 -0.61
CA GLY A 168 0.74 -2.28 -0.38
C GLY A 168 1.57 -1.06 -0.77
N PHE A 169 2.86 -1.30 -0.97
CA PHE A 169 3.80 -0.27 -1.40
C PHE A 169 4.45 -0.66 -2.73
N GLN A 170 4.80 0.36 -3.49
CA GLN A 170 5.34 0.20 -4.84
C GLN A 170 6.66 0.95 -4.98
N PHE A 171 7.59 0.41 -5.76
CA PHE A 171 8.89 1.06 -6.00
C PHE A 171 9.47 0.77 -7.38
N ALA A 172 10.36 1.66 -7.81
CA ALA A 172 11.09 1.55 -9.08
C ALA A 172 12.50 1.02 -8.85
N LEU A 173 13.02 0.25 -9.80
CA LEU A 173 14.38 -0.28 -9.84
C LEU A 173 15.23 0.44 -10.89
N ASP A 174 16.55 0.35 -10.74
CA ASP A 174 17.52 0.97 -11.67
C ASP A 174 17.57 0.29 -13.05
N ASP A 175 17.13 -0.97 -13.15
CA ASP A 175 16.91 -1.67 -14.41
C ASP A 175 15.66 -1.19 -15.18
N GLY A 176 14.87 -0.28 -14.60
CA GLY A 176 13.65 0.28 -15.18
C GLY A 176 12.38 -0.55 -14.93
N SER A 177 12.48 -1.62 -14.14
CA SER A 177 11.33 -2.41 -13.69
C SER A 177 10.67 -1.81 -12.43
N PHE A 178 9.48 -2.32 -12.10
CA PHE A 178 8.69 -1.84 -10.96
C PHE A 178 8.17 -3.01 -10.14
N VAL A 179 8.06 -2.82 -8.83
CA VAL A 179 7.57 -3.86 -7.91
C VAL A 179 6.41 -3.30 -7.09
N ASN A 180 5.39 -4.13 -6.86
CA ASN A 180 4.36 -3.93 -5.84
C ASN A 180 4.41 -5.10 -4.84
N VAL A 181 4.52 -4.80 -3.54
CA VAL A 181 4.41 -5.80 -2.47
C VAL A 181 3.19 -5.46 -1.61
N PHE A 182 2.28 -6.43 -1.47
CA PHE A 182 0.99 -6.21 -0.84
C PHE A 182 0.51 -7.44 -0.06
N PHE A 183 -0.44 -7.24 0.87
CA PHE A 183 -1.05 -8.32 1.63
C PHE A 183 -2.31 -8.87 0.93
N ALA A 184 -2.24 -10.10 0.44
CA ALA A 184 -3.31 -10.75 -0.29
C ALA A 184 -4.29 -11.49 0.64
N SER A 185 -5.12 -10.72 1.36
CA SER A 185 -6.14 -11.24 2.28
C SER A 185 -7.23 -12.09 1.63
N PHE A 186 -7.37 -12.00 0.30
CA PHE A 186 -8.36 -12.73 -0.49
C PHE A 186 -7.95 -14.17 -0.83
N LEU A 187 -6.71 -14.58 -0.54
CA LEU A 187 -6.25 -15.95 -0.74
C LEU A 187 -6.87 -16.90 0.31
N GLU A 188 -6.98 -18.19 -0.03
CA GLU A 188 -7.41 -19.22 0.93
C GLU A 188 -6.51 -19.26 2.16
N THR A 189 -5.21 -19.04 1.96
CA THR A 189 -4.23 -18.74 3.01
C THR A 189 -3.71 -17.33 2.78
N PRO A 190 -4.17 -16.34 3.57
CA PRO A 190 -3.66 -14.97 3.50
C PRO A 190 -2.14 -14.91 3.65
N GLY A 191 -1.50 -14.05 2.88
CA GLY A 191 -0.05 -13.89 2.87
C GLY A 191 0.36 -12.68 2.04
N TYR A 192 1.66 -12.49 1.84
CA TYR A 192 2.16 -11.41 0.99
C TYR A 192 2.44 -11.91 -0.42
N LEU A 193 2.16 -11.06 -1.39
CA LEU A 193 2.52 -11.27 -2.78
C LEU A 193 3.46 -10.16 -3.24
N GLU A 194 4.36 -10.51 -4.15
CA GLU A 194 5.07 -9.56 -5.00
C GLU A 194 4.49 -9.62 -6.40
N PHE A 195 4.18 -8.45 -6.98
CA PHE A 195 4.04 -8.26 -8.42
C PHE A 195 5.28 -7.54 -8.97
N HIS A 196 6.07 -8.21 -9.82
CA HIS A 196 7.21 -7.61 -10.51
C HIS A 196 6.83 -7.32 -11.97
N SER A 197 6.87 -6.06 -12.35
CA SER A 197 6.55 -5.57 -13.69
C SER A 197 7.79 -5.18 -14.48
N ARG A 198 7.91 -5.70 -15.71
CA ARG A 198 9.08 -5.50 -16.59
C ARG A 198 8.63 -5.15 -18.01
N ASP A 199 9.44 -4.38 -18.73
CA ASP A 199 9.20 -4.04 -20.15
C ASP A 199 9.00 -5.34 -20.96
N PRO A 200 7.94 -5.47 -21.79
CA PRO A 200 7.07 -4.40 -22.32
C PRO A 200 5.81 -4.09 -21.49
N PHE A 201 5.77 -4.44 -20.21
CA PHE A 201 4.69 -4.17 -19.27
C PHE A 201 3.31 -4.66 -19.77
N PRO A 202 3.14 -5.95 -20.13
CA PRO A 202 1.83 -6.48 -20.45
C PRO A 202 0.89 -6.34 -19.25
N GLU A 203 -0.41 -6.23 -19.48
CA GLU A 203 -1.37 -6.15 -18.36
C GLU A 203 -1.47 -7.49 -17.63
N GLY A 204 -1.31 -7.45 -16.31
CA GLY A 204 -1.43 -8.58 -15.39
C GLY A 204 -0.17 -9.45 -15.26
N ALA A 205 -0.31 -10.56 -14.51
CA ALA A 205 0.75 -11.53 -14.26
C ALA A 205 1.01 -12.42 -15.49
N VAL A 206 1.49 -11.79 -16.56
CA VAL A 206 1.85 -12.40 -17.83
C VAL A 206 3.30 -12.01 -18.12
N LEU A 207 4.13 -12.99 -18.51
CA LEU A 207 5.55 -12.74 -18.76
C LEU A 207 5.75 -11.52 -19.69
N PRO A 208 6.68 -10.62 -19.34
CA PRO A 208 7.71 -10.78 -18.30
C PRO A 208 7.27 -10.38 -16.88
N ASN A 209 6.02 -9.98 -16.67
CA ASN A 209 5.51 -9.72 -15.33
C ASN A 209 5.28 -11.02 -14.57
N THR A 210 5.53 -10.99 -13.27
CA THR A 210 5.39 -12.14 -12.38
C THR A 210 4.64 -11.76 -11.13
N GLU A 211 3.85 -12.69 -10.60
CA GLU A 211 3.19 -12.57 -9.30
C GLU A 211 3.52 -13.81 -8.47
N ILE A 212 4.13 -13.62 -7.30
CA ILE A 212 4.65 -14.73 -6.49
C ILE A 212 4.39 -14.53 -4.99
N ASP A 213 4.33 -15.65 -4.27
CA ASP A 213 4.22 -15.69 -2.81
C ASP A 213 5.55 -15.26 -2.16
N VAL A 214 5.49 -14.33 -1.20
CA VAL A 214 6.65 -13.81 -0.45
C VAL A 214 6.35 -13.75 1.05
N TRP A 215 7.42 -13.83 1.85
CA TRP A 215 7.40 -13.45 3.26
C TRP A 215 7.88 -11.99 3.38
N PHE A 216 7.24 -11.19 4.23
CA PHE A 216 7.59 -9.78 4.47
C PHE A 216 7.65 -9.50 5.98
N GLU A 217 8.61 -8.67 6.40
CA GLU A 217 8.68 -8.12 7.74
C GLU A 217 9.26 -6.70 7.71
N ALA A 218 8.75 -5.83 8.58
CA ALA A 218 9.31 -4.51 8.84
C ALA A 218 9.33 -4.18 10.33
N LYS A 219 10.37 -3.50 10.79
CA LYS A 219 10.56 -3.13 12.20
C LYS A 219 10.85 -1.64 12.31
N PRO A 220 10.04 -0.88 13.08
CA PRO A 220 10.32 0.53 13.33
C PRO A 220 11.48 0.67 14.32
N ASP A 221 12.36 1.62 14.04
CA ASP A 221 13.37 2.11 14.99
C ASP A 221 12.78 3.28 15.77
N PHE A 222 12.06 2.97 16.85
CA PHE A 222 11.60 3.97 17.80
C PHE A 222 12.76 4.33 18.74
N ALA A 223 13.51 5.37 18.38
CA ALA A 223 14.56 5.95 19.23
C ALA A 223 14.01 6.54 20.56
#